data_AF-A0A947MWK7-F1
#
_entry.id   AF-A0A947MWK7-F1
#
_cell.length_a   1.000
_cell.length_b   1.000
_cell.length_c   1.000
_cell.angle_alpha   90.00
_cell.angle_beta   90.00
_cell.angle_gamma   90.00
#
_symmetry.space_group_name_H-M   'P 1'
#
loop_
_entity.id
_entity.type
_entity.pdbx_description
1 polymer ?
#
loop_
_entity_poly.entity_id
_entity_poly.type
_entity_poly.pdbx_seq_one_letter_code
_entity_poly.pdbx_strand_id
1 'polypeptide(L)'
;MLSFLRTLGIILIAIASSIALLALIITSTNSLIVLEKNEPIPTQILSGACLNIDDSELAQKLTNIPDCIIMEKDEEMTRFSFETKPYIPKYSLSSTIRTGFSGSFLTLRFADADESWKWMLKHIDEDQKIGITGQFGLWLQNNFGDDLSFNYEILPMLSKGPTTLHLGTSESGSLIFGIEGVMKNSKELSEYMEKIHLGFRSAVPATKIVRRNLEDRFDSLDIRSDPDAVSEELMEHEQWEISLLKSTGDPLKQLATAQRGSTYVISNDENALMDILKKDKEITPPTSSSLTKGYKLADGAIDKVALAEIIKGSAILEDLNLLPEKFTFSVEQMGEVSLITIE
;
A
#
# COMPACT_ATOMS: atom_id res chain seq x y z
N MET A 1 -1.41 -21.10 -0.95
CA MET A 1 -0.27 -20.31 -1.46
C MET A 1 -0.65 -19.47 -2.68
N LEU A 2 -0.81 -20.02 -3.90
CA LEU A 2 -1.09 -19.18 -5.10
C LEU A 2 -2.37 -18.32 -4.99
N SER A 3 -3.45 -18.83 -4.40
CA SER A 3 -4.67 -18.03 -4.15
C SER A 3 -4.42 -16.89 -3.14
N PHE A 4 -3.71 -17.18 -2.05
CA PHE A 4 -3.38 -16.22 -0.99
C PHE A 4 -2.47 -15.09 -1.49
N LEU A 5 -1.48 -15.40 -2.34
CA LEU A 5 -0.63 -14.41 -3.00
C LEU A 5 -1.44 -13.47 -3.89
N ARG A 6 -2.41 -14.00 -4.64
CA ARG A 6 -3.36 -13.20 -5.41
C ARG A 6 -4.23 -12.33 -4.50
N THR A 7 -4.81 -12.88 -3.44
CA THR A 7 -5.62 -12.13 -2.47
C THR A 7 -4.83 -10.99 -1.83
N LEU A 8 -3.57 -11.23 -1.46
CA LEU A 8 -2.72 -10.21 -0.86
C LEU A 8 -2.34 -9.09 -1.83
N GLY A 9 -1.95 -9.46 -3.05
CA GLY A 9 -1.85 -8.49 -4.13
C GLY A 9 -3.14 -7.72 -4.29
N ILE A 10 -4.29 -8.39 -4.40
CA ILE A 10 -5.61 -7.76 -4.49
C ILE A 10 -5.90 -6.79 -3.35
N ILE A 11 -5.42 -7.00 -2.11
CA ILE A 11 -5.62 -6.05 -0.99
C ILE A 11 -4.71 -4.84 -1.09
N LEU A 12 -3.40 -5.03 -1.25
CA LEU A 12 -2.44 -3.92 -1.24
C LEU A 12 -2.47 -3.17 -2.57
N ILE A 13 -2.87 -3.85 -3.65
CA ILE A 13 -3.32 -3.27 -4.90
C ILE A 13 -4.74 -2.70 -4.73
N ALA A 14 -5.63 -3.19 -3.86
CA ALA A 14 -6.84 -2.45 -3.50
C ALA A 14 -6.55 -1.20 -2.65
N ILE A 15 -5.36 -1.04 -2.07
CA ILE A 15 -4.93 0.20 -1.39
C ILE A 15 -4.19 1.12 -2.38
N ALA A 16 -3.32 0.59 -3.25
CA ALA A 16 -2.67 1.33 -4.34
C ALA A 16 -3.70 1.81 -5.38
N SER A 17 -4.63 0.91 -5.71
CA SER A 17 -5.85 1.25 -6.41
C SER A 17 -6.66 2.15 -5.50
N SER A 18 -6.96 1.91 -4.22
CA SER A 18 -7.61 2.98 -3.40
C SER A 18 -6.71 4.18 -3.06
N ILE A 19 -5.80 4.53 -3.97
CA ILE A 19 -5.25 5.86 -4.27
C ILE A 19 -5.51 6.19 -5.77
N ALA A 20 -5.26 5.25 -6.71
CA ALA A 20 -5.64 5.36 -8.14
C ALA A 20 -7.16 5.15 -8.45
N LEU A 21 -7.73 3.97 -8.21
CA LEU A 21 -9.15 3.75 -7.79
C LEU A 21 -9.69 4.72 -6.72
N LEU A 22 -8.89 5.54 -6.02
CA LEU A 22 -9.44 6.69 -5.26
C LEU A 22 -9.75 7.85 -6.21
N ALA A 23 -8.79 8.19 -7.06
CA ALA A 23 -9.00 9.01 -8.25
C ALA A 23 -10.05 8.42 -9.21
N LEU A 24 -10.41 7.14 -9.08
CA LEU A 24 -11.40 6.42 -9.88
C LEU A 24 -12.74 6.17 -9.14
N ILE A 25 -12.81 6.23 -7.80
CA ILE A 25 -14.05 6.09 -6.97
C ILE A 25 -14.60 7.45 -6.52
N ILE A 26 -13.75 8.47 -6.32
CA ILE A 26 -14.16 9.88 -6.48
C ILE A 26 -14.91 10.03 -7.80
N THR A 27 -14.57 9.21 -8.80
CA THR A 27 -15.20 9.22 -10.11
C THR A 27 -16.32 8.20 -10.36
N SER A 28 -16.68 7.32 -9.39
CA SER A 28 -17.62 6.21 -9.68
C SER A 28 -18.76 5.96 -8.69
N THR A 29 -18.98 6.79 -7.65
CA THR A 29 -20.18 6.72 -6.78
C THR A 29 -20.65 8.14 -6.38
N ASN A 30 -21.95 8.49 -6.29
CA ASN A 30 -23.18 7.70 -6.34
C ASN A 30 -24.43 8.53 -6.78
N SER A 31 -25.18 8.04 -7.79
CA SER A 31 -26.64 8.17 -8.02
C SER A 31 -27.41 9.54 -7.97
N LEU A 32 -27.63 10.11 -9.17
CA LEU A 32 -28.96 10.42 -9.77
C LEU A 32 -29.88 11.55 -9.20
N ILE A 33 -29.83 12.75 -9.81
CA ILE A 33 -31.01 13.60 -10.10
C ILE A 33 -30.90 14.17 -11.54
N VAL A 34 -32.00 14.12 -12.29
CA VAL A 34 -32.14 14.60 -13.69
C VAL A 34 -32.43 16.10 -13.73
N LEU A 35 -31.75 16.85 -14.61
CA LEU A 35 -32.29 18.08 -15.22
C LEU A 35 -31.97 18.16 -16.72
N GLU A 36 -32.87 18.79 -17.47
CA GLU A 36 -33.02 18.64 -18.92
C GLU A 36 -32.68 19.96 -19.67
N LYS A 37 -31.89 19.82 -20.76
CA LYS A 37 -31.75 20.71 -21.94
C LYS A 37 -31.08 22.10 -21.88
N ASN A 38 -30.13 22.22 -22.83
CA ASN A 38 -29.90 23.30 -23.80
C ASN A 38 -29.58 24.74 -23.34
N GLU A 39 -28.33 25.17 -23.53
CA GLU A 39 -27.87 25.92 -24.72
C GLU A 39 -26.31 25.93 -24.77
N PRO A 40 -25.65 26.35 -25.88
CA PRO A 40 -24.18 26.31 -26.01
C PRO A 40 -23.49 27.61 -25.51
N ILE A 41 -22.42 28.05 -26.19
CA ILE A 41 -21.58 29.26 -25.96
C ILE A 41 -20.54 29.10 -24.79
N PRO A 42 -19.53 29.99 -24.59
CA PRO A 42 -18.15 29.72 -25.03
C PRO A 42 -17.09 29.71 -23.90
N THR A 43 -15.82 29.52 -24.26
CA THR A 43 -14.64 29.66 -23.36
C THR A 43 -14.63 30.96 -22.55
N GLN A 44 -14.88 30.86 -21.24
CA GLN A 44 -14.49 31.86 -20.24
C GLN A 44 -14.30 31.24 -18.85
N ILE A 45 -13.69 32.01 -17.95
CA ILE A 45 -13.06 31.55 -16.71
C ILE A 45 -14.09 31.03 -15.68
N LEU A 46 -13.73 29.90 -15.04
CA LEU A 46 -14.35 29.26 -13.88
C LEU A 46 -15.31 30.12 -13.04
N SER A 47 -16.61 29.99 -13.31
CA SER A 47 -17.66 30.12 -12.30
C SER A 47 -18.89 29.29 -12.69
N GLY A 48 -19.16 28.21 -11.94
CA GLY A 48 -20.49 27.59 -11.92
C GLY A 48 -20.90 26.68 -13.08
N ALA A 49 -20.04 25.74 -13.51
CA ALA A 49 -20.41 24.44 -14.11
C ALA A 49 -19.13 23.69 -14.47
N CYS A 50 -18.76 22.66 -13.69
CA CYS A 50 -17.50 21.94 -13.95
C CYS A 50 -17.71 20.66 -14.72
N LEU A 51 -17.11 20.62 -15.91
CA LEU A 51 -16.58 19.45 -16.60
C LEU A 51 -15.93 19.96 -17.89
N ASN A 52 -14.72 19.53 -18.22
CA ASN A 52 -14.36 19.39 -19.63
C ASN A 52 -13.38 18.24 -19.83
N ILE A 53 -13.75 17.30 -20.69
CA ILE A 53 -13.04 16.04 -20.95
C ILE A 53 -13.21 15.74 -22.44
N ASP A 54 -12.12 15.73 -23.19
CA ASP A 54 -12.14 15.59 -24.66
C ASP A 54 -12.04 14.12 -25.15
N ASP A 55 -12.21 13.15 -24.24
CA ASP A 55 -12.08 11.71 -24.53
C ASP A 55 -13.34 10.94 -24.09
N SER A 56 -14.08 10.42 -25.07
CA SER A 56 -15.50 10.07 -24.90
C SER A 56 -15.78 8.85 -24.02
N GLU A 57 -14.85 7.91 -23.90
CA GLU A 57 -15.06 6.66 -23.13
C GLU A 57 -14.74 6.87 -21.65
N LEU A 58 -13.65 7.59 -21.34
CA LEU A 58 -13.36 8.00 -19.96
C LEU A 58 -14.43 9.01 -19.49
N ALA A 59 -14.74 10.04 -20.28
CA ALA A 59 -15.77 11.03 -19.92
C ALA A 59 -17.11 10.40 -19.52
N GLN A 60 -17.58 9.37 -20.25
CA GLN A 60 -18.84 8.67 -19.94
C GLN A 60 -18.81 7.88 -18.63
N LYS A 61 -17.64 7.38 -18.21
CA LYS A 61 -17.47 6.81 -16.86
C LYS A 61 -17.49 7.91 -15.77
N LEU A 62 -17.02 9.11 -16.10
CA LEU A 62 -16.81 10.23 -15.18
C LEU A 62 -18.03 11.18 -14.99
N THR A 63 -19.13 11.05 -15.74
CA THR A 63 -20.26 12.02 -15.69
C THR A 63 -21.13 12.03 -14.42
N ASN A 64 -20.88 11.18 -13.42
CA ASN A 64 -21.76 11.01 -12.24
C ASN A 64 -21.24 11.69 -10.95
N ILE A 65 -20.36 12.67 -11.08
CA ILE A 65 -19.57 13.23 -9.97
C ILE A 65 -20.12 14.60 -9.57
N PRO A 66 -20.37 14.88 -8.28
CA PRO A 66 -20.88 16.18 -7.83
C PRO A 66 -19.80 17.28 -7.74
N ASP A 67 -18.52 16.89 -7.75
CA ASP A 67 -17.37 17.78 -7.56
C ASP A 67 -16.68 18.16 -8.88
N CYS A 68 -16.00 19.32 -8.88
CA CYS A 68 -15.32 19.87 -10.04
C CYS A 68 -14.06 19.06 -10.41
N ILE A 69 -14.06 18.38 -11.56
CA ILE A 69 -12.86 17.72 -12.11
C ILE A 69 -12.38 18.40 -13.39
N ILE A 70 -11.08 18.72 -13.42
CA ILE A 70 -10.36 19.17 -14.60
C ILE A 70 -9.28 18.13 -14.92
N MET A 71 -9.31 17.58 -16.13
CA MET A 71 -8.28 16.69 -16.65
C MET A 71 -7.41 17.46 -17.65
N GLU A 72 -6.11 17.54 -17.39
CA GLU A 72 -5.11 18.05 -18.35
C GLU A 72 -4.24 16.88 -18.80
N LYS A 73 -4.03 16.75 -20.12
CA LYS A 73 -3.19 15.69 -20.69
C LYS A 73 -2.23 16.31 -21.70
N ASP A 74 -0.95 16.05 -21.53
CA ASP A 74 0.10 16.36 -22.50
C ASP A 74 0.73 15.06 -23.03
N GLU A 75 1.86 15.15 -23.76
CA GLU A 75 2.51 13.98 -24.37
C GLU A 75 3.23 13.08 -23.34
N GLU A 76 3.57 13.60 -22.17
CA GLU A 76 4.40 12.93 -21.16
C GLU A 76 3.65 12.71 -19.83
N MET A 77 2.55 13.44 -19.59
CA MET A 77 1.91 13.55 -18.28
C MET A 77 0.38 13.63 -18.38
N THR A 78 -0.31 13.02 -17.40
CA THR A 78 -1.75 13.23 -17.16
C THR A 78 -1.98 13.80 -15.78
N ARG A 79 -2.79 14.86 -15.68
CA ARG A 79 -3.13 15.57 -14.44
C ARG A 79 -4.63 15.56 -14.20
N PHE A 80 -5.01 15.37 -12.94
CA PHE A 80 -6.39 15.48 -12.47
C PHE A 80 -6.43 16.47 -11.30
N SER A 81 -7.17 17.56 -11.48
CA SER A 81 -7.41 18.57 -10.44
C SER A 81 -8.84 18.44 -9.91
N PHE A 82 -9.00 18.46 -8.59
CA PHE A 82 -10.31 18.41 -7.93
C PHE A 82 -10.39 19.37 -6.74
N GLU A 83 -11.54 20.01 -6.59
CA GLU A 83 -11.83 20.92 -5.48
C GLU A 83 -12.05 20.11 -4.19
N THR A 84 -11.33 20.45 -3.13
CA THR A 84 -11.38 19.77 -1.83
C THR A 84 -11.39 20.78 -0.70
N LYS A 85 -11.97 20.40 0.44
CA LYS A 85 -11.88 21.23 1.65
C LYS A 85 -10.41 21.41 2.03
N PRO A 86 -9.95 22.63 2.35
CA PRO A 86 -8.54 22.90 2.60
C PRO A 86 -8.03 22.05 3.77
N TYR A 87 -7.11 21.15 3.44
CA TYR A 87 -6.43 20.29 4.42
C TYR A 87 -4.95 20.67 4.46
N ILE A 88 -4.47 21.09 5.62
CA ILE A 88 -3.03 21.30 5.85
C ILE A 88 -2.50 20.03 6.51
N PRO A 89 -1.74 19.18 5.78
CA PRO A 89 -1.27 17.93 6.34
C PRO A 89 -0.21 18.18 7.41
N LYS A 90 -0.12 17.26 8.38
CA LYS A 90 0.87 17.30 9.46
C LYS A 90 2.31 17.08 8.94
N TYR A 91 2.44 16.47 7.77
CA TYR A 91 3.71 16.12 7.11
C TYR A 91 3.60 16.37 5.60
N SER A 92 4.73 16.51 4.92
CA SER A 92 4.83 16.46 3.46
C SER A 92 5.93 15.48 3.10
N LEU A 93 5.74 14.74 2.02
CA LEU A 93 6.79 13.89 1.44
C LEU A 93 7.90 14.74 0.81
N SER A 94 9.11 14.17 0.72
CA SER A 94 10.21 14.73 -0.06
C SER A 94 9.95 14.59 -1.56
N SER A 95 10.55 15.45 -2.38
CA SER A 95 10.39 15.40 -3.85
C SER A 95 10.85 14.07 -4.45
N THR A 96 11.87 13.42 -3.88
CA THR A 96 12.39 12.11 -4.33
C THR A 96 12.06 10.97 -3.36
N ILE A 97 11.83 9.79 -3.92
CA ILE A 97 11.81 8.49 -3.23
C ILE A 97 13.24 7.93 -3.25
N ARG A 98 13.70 7.39 -2.12
CA ARG A 98 14.91 6.56 -2.06
C ARG A 98 14.56 5.15 -1.63
N THR A 99 14.88 4.16 -2.45
CA THR A 99 14.56 2.74 -2.24
C THR A 99 15.67 1.88 -2.82
N GLY A 100 16.02 0.75 -2.19
CA GLY A 100 16.94 -0.22 -2.81
C GLY A 100 16.23 -1.44 -3.39
N PHE A 101 14.98 -1.68 -2.98
CA PHE A 101 14.32 -2.98 -3.10
C PHE A 101 14.38 -3.58 -4.51
N SER A 102 15.11 -4.69 -4.66
CA SER A 102 15.14 -5.48 -5.88
C SER A 102 13.86 -6.32 -6.01
N GLY A 103 13.32 -6.46 -7.22
CA GLY A 103 12.03 -7.12 -7.43
C GLY A 103 10.79 -6.31 -7.01
N SER A 104 10.95 -5.05 -6.57
CA SER A 104 9.84 -4.12 -6.32
C SER A 104 9.04 -3.86 -7.60
N PHE A 105 7.74 -4.17 -7.58
CA PHE A 105 6.79 -3.76 -8.63
C PHE A 105 5.87 -2.64 -8.16
N LEU A 106 5.84 -2.35 -6.86
CA LEU A 106 5.05 -1.29 -6.28
C LEU A 106 5.83 -0.62 -5.16
N THR A 107 5.95 0.70 -5.22
CA THR A 107 6.38 1.52 -4.10
C THR A 107 5.39 2.65 -3.92
N LEU A 108 4.84 2.79 -2.72
CA LEU A 108 3.90 3.83 -2.32
C LEU A 108 4.49 4.58 -1.13
N ARG A 109 4.29 5.90 -1.06
CA ARG A 109 4.55 6.69 0.14
C ARG A 109 3.31 7.45 0.56
N PHE A 110 3.20 7.63 1.88
CA PHE A 110 2.12 8.36 2.54
C PHE A 110 2.72 9.36 3.51
N ALA A 111 2.26 10.60 3.48
CA ALA A 111 2.55 11.60 4.50
C ALA A 111 1.89 11.25 5.83
N ASP A 112 0.64 10.77 5.81
CA ASP A 112 -0.14 10.29 6.96
C ASP A 112 -1.03 9.11 6.49
N ALA A 113 -0.62 7.88 6.81
CA ALA A 113 -1.29 6.67 6.32
C ALA A 113 -2.64 6.41 7.02
N ASP A 114 -2.84 6.93 8.24
CA ASP A 114 -4.08 6.80 9.00
C ASP A 114 -5.19 7.69 8.44
N GLU A 115 -4.87 8.94 8.13
CA GLU A 115 -5.80 9.84 7.43
C GLU A 115 -6.13 9.27 6.04
N SER A 116 -5.14 8.73 5.32
CA SER A 116 -5.34 8.08 4.01
C SER A 116 -6.28 6.86 4.11
N TRP A 117 -6.07 5.98 5.09
CA TRP A 117 -6.92 4.81 5.35
C TRP A 117 -8.35 5.21 5.76
N LYS A 118 -8.50 6.16 6.69
CA LYS A 118 -9.81 6.68 7.13
C LYS A 118 -10.57 7.36 6.00
N TRP A 119 -9.86 8.13 5.16
CA TRP A 119 -10.43 8.74 3.97
C TRP A 119 -10.95 7.64 3.04
N MET A 120 -10.14 6.61 2.74
CA MET A 120 -10.54 5.49 1.88
C MET A 120 -11.81 4.80 2.40
N LEU A 121 -11.82 4.35 3.65
CA LEU A 121 -12.97 3.66 4.26
C LEU A 121 -14.24 4.53 4.35
N LYS A 122 -14.14 5.85 4.14
CA LYS A 122 -15.28 6.78 4.15
C LYS A 122 -15.94 6.95 2.77
N HIS A 123 -15.23 6.69 1.66
CA HIS A 123 -15.71 6.98 0.30
C HIS A 123 -15.88 5.72 -0.57
N ILE A 124 -15.54 4.54 -0.06
CA ILE A 124 -15.96 3.25 -0.63
C ILE A 124 -17.32 2.83 -0.06
N ASP A 125 -18.04 1.96 -0.77
CA ASP A 125 -19.29 1.38 -0.24
C ASP A 125 -19.04 0.37 0.91
N GLU A 126 -20.09 0.04 1.66
CA GLU A 126 -19.96 -0.80 2.86
C GLU A 126 -19.57 -2.26 2.52
N ASP A 127 -19.95 -2.79 1.35
CA ASP A 127 -19.57 -4.14 0.93
C ASP A 127 -18.08 -4.19 0.53
N GLN A 128 -17.60 -3.18 -0.21
CA GLN A 128 -16.17 -2.99 -0.49
C GLN A 128 -15.36 -2.81 0.80
N LYS A 129 -15.88 -2.04 1.76
CA LYS A 129 -15.26 -1.81 3.07
C LYS A 129 -15.15 -3.09 3.89
N ILE A 130 -16.20 -3.90 3.96
CA ILE A 130 -16.17 -5.24 4.59
C ILE A 130 -15.16 -6.14 3.87
N GLY A 131 -15.16 -6.13 2.53
CA GLY A 131 -14.21 -6.88 1.71
C GLY A 131 -12.75 -6.52 2.00
N ILE A 132 -12.40 -5.24 1.88
CA ILE A 132 -11.02 -4.76 2.08
C ILE A 132 -10.56 -4.99 3.53
N THR A 133 -11.38 -4.64 4.53
CA THR A 133 -10.99 -4.80 5.94
C THR A 133 -10.89 -6.27 6.36
N GLY A 134 -11.81 -7.13 5.93
CA GLY A 134 -11.78 -8.56 6.21
C GLY A 134 -10.61 -9.27 5.54
N GLN A 135 -10.33 -8.95 4.28
CA GLN A 135 -9.19 -9.53 3.54
C GLN A 135 -7.85 -9.04 4.11
N PHE A 136 -7.72 -7.74 4.43
CA PHE A 136 -6.53 -7.20 5.09
C PHE A 136 -6.31 -7.83 6.48
N GLY A 137 -7.38 -8.03 7.26
CA GLY A 137 -7.33 -8.76 8.53
C GLY A 137 -6.82 -10.19 8.35
N LEU A 138 -7.38 -10.95 7.40
CA LEU A 138 -6.92 -12.31 7.08
C LEU A 138 -5.45 -12.33 6.64
N TRP A 139 -4.99 -11.33 5.90
CA TRP A 139 -3.57 -11.22 5.57
C TRP A 139 -2.68 -11.03 6.80
N LEU A 140 -3.03 -10.09 7.68
CA LEU A 140 -2.30 -9.87 8.92
C LEU A 140 -2.25 -11.15 9.74
N GLN A 141 -3.38 -11.83 9.94
CA GLN A 141 -3.45 -13.09 10.70
C GLN A 141 -2.50 -14.16 10.14
N ASN A 142 -2.47 -14.33 8.83
CA ASN A 142 -1.59 -15.34 8.20
C ASN A 142 -0.09 -15.04 8.37
N ASN A 143 0.31 -13.77 8.45
CA ASN A 143 1.73 -13.35 8.54
C ASN A 143 2.18 -13.11 9.99
N PHE A 144 1.33 -12.46 10.80
CA PHE A 144 1.61 -11.91 12.12
C PHE A 144 0.68 -12.43 13.23
N GLY A 145 -0.25 -13.35 12.94
CA GLY A 145 -1.07 -14.02 13.96
C GLY A 145 -2.33 -13.28 14.36
N ASP A 146 -3.19 -13.96 15.11
CA ASP A 146 -4.50 -13.46 15.52
C ASP A 146 -4.43 -12.36 16.59
N ASP A 147 -3.30 -12.26 17.31
CA ASP A 147 -3.09 -11.28 18.38
C ASP A 147 -2.81 -9.85 17.87
N LEU A 148 -2.62 -9.67 16.55
CA LEU A 148 -2.23 -8.40 15.95
C LEU A 148 -3.39 -7.74 15.19
N SER A 149 -3.83 -6.57 15.66
CA SER A 149 -4.86 -5.78 14.96
C SER A 149 -4.26 -4.67 14.10
N PHE A 150 -4.76 -4.50 12.89
CA PHE A 150 -4.35 -3.35 12.06
C PHE A 150 -4.60 -2.02 12.77
N ASN A 151 -5.79 -1.82 13.33
CA ASN A 151 -6.21 -0.52 13.85
C ASN A 151 -5.56 -0.15 15.19
N TYR A 152 -5.03 -1.12 15.94
CA TYR A 152 -4.47 -0.91 17.29
C TYR A 152 -2.96 -1.12 17.38
N GLU A 153 -2.36 -1.93 16.50
CA GLU A 153 -0.92 -2.19 16.47
C GLU A 153 -0.23 -1.53 15.28
N ILE A 154 -0.67 -1.79 14.05
CA ILE A 154 0.06 -1.37 12.83
C ILE A 154 -0.24 0.08 12.46
N LEU A 155 -1.53 0.42 12.24
CA LEU A 155 -1.96 1.73 11.78
C LEU A 155 -1.45 2.88 12.67
N PRO A 156 -1.41 2.76 14.02
CA PRO A 156 -0.78 3.76 14.89
C PRO A 156 0.70 4.01 14.61
N MET A 157 1.47 3.02 14.15
CA MET A 157 2.87 3.21 13.74
C MET A 157 2.96 3.99 12.41
N LEU A 158 2.02 3.74 11.49
CA LEU A 158 1.97 4.38 10.18
C LEU A 158 1.43 5.83 10.24
N SER A 159 0.78 6.25 11.34
CA SER A 159 0.21 7.60 11.51
C SER A 159 1.19 8.65 12.07
N LYS A 160 2.33 8.24 12.63
CA LYS A 160 3.21 9.17 13.37
C LYS A 160 4.21 9.93 12.50
N GLY A 161 4.28 9.63 11.22
CA GLY A 161 5.15 10.28 10.24
C GLY A 161 5.04 9.63 8.85
N PRO A 162 5.87 10.07 7.90
CA PRO A 162 5.94 9.48 6.58
C PRO A 162 6.17 7.97 6.62
N THR A 163 5.44 7.24 5.78
CA THR A 163 5.49 5.79 5.65
C THR A 163 5.72 5.42 4.18
N THR A 164 6.62 4.49 3.89
CA THR A 164 6.83 3.88 2.57
C THR A 164 6.40 2.42 2.61
N LEU A 165 5.51 2.00 1.71
CA LEU A 165 5.20 0.60 1.43
C LEU A 165 5.92 0.17 0.14
N HIS A 166 6.55 -0.99 0.20
CA HIS A 166 7.21 -1.66 -0.91
C HIS A 166 6.56 -3.03 -1.11
N LEU A 167 6.14 -3.38 -2.33
CA LEU A 167 5.76 -4.76 -2.69
C LEU A 167 6.57 -5.24 -3.88
N GLY A 168 6.94 -6.52 -3.81
CA GLY A 168 7.76 -7.18 -4.78
C GLY A 168 7.53 -8.68 -4.77
N THR A 169 8.26 -9.40 -5.61
CA THR A 169 8.28 -10.86 -5.61
C THR A 169 9.68 -11.37 -5.39
N SER A 170 9.83 -12.37 -4.53
CA SER A 170 11.05 -13.18 -4.44
C SER A 170 11.35 -13.88 -5.77
N GLU A 171 12.56 -14.42 -5.92
CA GLU A 171 12.92 -15.30 -7.05
C GLU A 171 11.98 -16.54 -7.17
N SER A 172 11.37 -16.96 -6.05
CA SER A 172 10.38 -18.05 -6.01
C SER A 172 8.95 -17.64 -6.42
N GLY A 173 8.70 -16.36 -6.71
CA GLY A 173 7.38 -15.82 -7.00
C GLY A 173 6.48 -15.59 -5.77
N SER A 174 7.00 -15.83 -4.55
CA SER A 174 6.31 -15.45 -3.31
C SER A 174 6.30 -13.93 -3.15
N LEU A 175 5.18 -13.38 -2.67
CA LEU A 175 5.03 -11.94 -2.45
C LEU A 175 5.85 -11.50 -1.24
N ILE A 176 6.67 -10.51 -1.47
CA ILE A 176 7.41 -9.79 -0.45
C ILE A 176 6.72 -8.44 -0.22
N PHE A 177 6.62 -8.05 1.05
CA PHE A 177 6.33 -6.67 1.44
C PHE A 177 7.46 -6.10 2.31
N GLY A 178 7.61 -4.79 2.24
CA GLY A 178 8.43 -4.01 3.16
C GLY A 178 7.69 -2.72 3.55
N ILE A 179 7.73 -2.37 4.83
CA ILE A 179 7.17 -1.13 5.36
C ILE A 179 8.31 -0.38 6.04
N GLU A 180 8.65 0.81 5.54
CA GLU A 180 9.50 1.77 6.23
C GLU A 180 8.62 2.85 6.86
N GLY A 181 8.95 3.32 8.08
CA GLY A 181 8.30 4.49 8.64
C GLY A 181 9.09 5.19 9.73
N VAL A 182 8.58 6.34 10.18
CA VAL A 182 9.15 7.13 11.28
C VAL A 182 8.10 7.37 12.35
N MET A 183 8.42 7.02 13.59
CA MET A 183 7.66 7.39 14.78
C MET A 183 8.30 8.59 15.49
N LYS A 184 7.52 9.29 16.33
CA LYS A 184 8.00 10.42 17.14
C LYS A 184 8.68 10.00 18.45
N ASN A 185 8.37 8.80 18.92
CA ASN A 185 8.83 8.28 20.21
C ASN A 185 9.43 6.89 19.98
N SER A 186 10.73 6.74 20.21
CA SER A 186 11.45 5.48 20.02
C SER A 186 11.03 4.40 21.03
N LYS A 187 10.60 4.78 22.24
CA LYS A 187 10.08 3.83 23.23
C LYS A 187 8.72 3.25 22.80
N GLU A 188 7.83 4.12 22.34
CA GLU A 188 6.53 3.71 21.78
C GLU A 188 6.72 2.81 20.55
N LEU A 189 7.69 3.14 19.69
CA LEU A 189 8.09 2.27 18.57
C LEU A 189 8.52 0.88 19.05
N SER A 190 9.46 0.79 19.99
CA SER A 190 9.91 -0.52 20.50
C SER A 190 8.79 -1.34 21.15
N GLU A 191 7.84 -0.70 21.84
CA GLU A 191 6.64 -1.36 22.37
C GLU A 191 5.74 -1.94 21.25
N TYR A 192 5.60 -1.27 20.10
CA TYR A 192 4.90 -1.85 18.94
C TYR A 192 5.71 -2.95 18.24
N MET A 193 7.03 -2.79 18.10
CA MET A 193 7.90 -3.83 17.50
C MET A 193 7.85 -5.13 18.31
N GLU A 194 7.88 -5.04 19.64
CA GLU A 194 7.72 -6.20 20.54
C GLU A 194 6.36 -6.89 20.34
N LYS A 195 5.26 -6.15 20.21
CA LYS A 195 3.95 -6.73 19.90
C LYS A 195 3.93 -7.45 18.55
N ILE A 196 4.56 -6.88 17.52
CA ILE A 196 4.66 -7.50 16.19
C ILE A 196 5.47 -8.81 16.26
N HIS A 197 6.57 -8.82 17.02
CA HIS A 197 7.36 -10.04 17.28
C HIS A 197 6.57 -11.10 18.04
N LEU A 198 5.83 -10.71 19.08
CA LEU A 198 4.99 -11.62 19.86
C LEU A 198 3.86 -12.23 19.02
N GLY A 199 3.17 -11.41 18.21
CA GLY A 199 2.16 -11.88 17.27
C GLY A 199 2.75 -12.85 16.24
N PHE A 200 3.90 -12.53 15.64
CA PHE A 200 4.56 -13.46 14.71
C PHE A 200 4.89 -14.81 15.39
N ARG A 201 5.37 -14.81 16.64
CA ARG A 201 5.63 -16.04 17.40
C ARG A 201 4.35 -16.84 17.67
N SER A 202 3.21 -16.21 17.98
CA SER A 202 1.94 -16.93 18.15
C SER A 202 1.34 -17.41 16.82
N ALA A 203 1.66 -16.73 15.71
CA ALA A 203 1.26 -17.11 14.35
C ALA A 203 1.95 -18.38 13.81
N VAL A 204 3.11 -18.75 14.38
CA VAL A 204 3.86 -19.94 13.97
C VAL A 204 3.39 -21.13 14.81
N PRO A 205 2.89 -22.21 14.21
CA PRO A 205 2.42 -23.37 14.98
C PRO A 205 3.53 -23.95 15.84
N ALA A 206 3.40 -23.82 17.16
CA ALA A 206 4.30 -24.43 18.14
C ALA A 206 4.10 -25.96 18.23
N THR A 207 3.84 -26.65 17.12
CA THR A 207 3.51 -28.07 17.05
C THR A 207 4.41 -28.83 16.07
N LYS A 208 5.30 -29.67 16.61
CA LYS A 208 6.12 -30.58 15.82
C LYS A 208 5.33 -31.85 15.54
N ILE A 209 5.18 -32.20 14.26
CA ILE A 209 4.62 -33.48 13.84
C ILE A 209 5.77 -34.45 13.54
N VAL A 210 5.99 -35.42 14.43
CA VAL A 210 6.99 -36.48 14.25
C VAL A 210 6.29 -37.74 13.77
N ARG A 211 6.49 -38.07 12.49
CA ARG A 211 6.07 -39.37 11.93
C ARG A 211 7.14 -40.41 12.22
N ARG A 212 6.72 -41.56 12.75
CA ARG A 212 7.57 -42.75 12.95
C ARG A 212 6.91 -43.93 12.26
N ASN A 213 7.56 -44.47 11.22
CA ASN A 213 7.24 -45.79 10.71
C ASN A 213 7.85 -46.82 11.68
N LEU A 214 7.00 -47.64 12.27
CA LEU A 214 7.37 -48.77 13.12
C LEU A 214 7.17 -50.07 12.33
N GLU A 215 8.29 -50.72 12.01
CA GLU A 215 8.36 -52.05 11.37
C GLU A 215 7.58 -52.22 10.04
N ASP A 216 7.52 -51.17 9.20
CA ASP A 216 6.84 -51.15 7.89
C ASP A 216 5.36 -51.57 7.92
N ARG A 217 4.73 -51.52 9.11
CA ARG A 217 3.35 -51.98 9.34
C ARG A 217 2.51 -51.03 10.17
N PHE A 218 3.13 -50.09 10.90
CA PHE A 218 2.44 -49.11 11.72
C PHE A 218 3.05 -47.72 11.58
N ASP A 219 2.29 -46.77 11.02
CA ASP A 219 2.63 -45.36 11.09
C ASP A 219 2.13 -44.75 12.40
N SER A 220 3.04 -44.19 13.18
CA SER A 220 2.74 -43.40 14.37
C SER A 220 2.90 -41.91 14.07
N LEU A 221 1.85 -41.14 14.36
CA LEU A 221 1.85 -39.68 14.28
C LEU A 221 1.94 -39.10 15.71
N ASP A 222 3.08 -38.53 16.07
CA ASP A 222 3.31 -37.89 17.36
C ASP A 222 3.26 -36.35 17.17
N ILE A 223 2.27 -35.70 17.79
CA ILE A 223 2.10 -34.25 17.76
C ILE A 223 2.50 -33.71 19.13
N ARG A 224 3.60 -32.96 19.18
CA ARG A 224 4.18 -32.42 20.42
C ARG A 224 4.37 -30.92 20.33
N SER A 225 4.49 -30.23 21.47
CA SER A 225 4.92 -28.84 21.49
C SER A 225 6.37 -28.72 20.98
N ASP A 226 6.63 -27.68 20.19
CA ASP A 226 7.97 -27.31 19.71
C ASP A 226 8.33 -25.92 20.24
N PRO A 227 9.13 -25.81 21.32
CA PRO A 227 9.54 -24.51 21.83
C PRO A 227 10.45 -23.75 20.86
N ASP A 228 11.11 -24.50 19.95
CA ASP A 228 12.03 -23.98 18.93
C ASP A 228 11.33 -23.84 17.55
N ALA A 229 10.00 -23.65 17.53
CA ALA A 229 9.22 -23.44 16.30
C ALA A 229 9.62 -22.14 15.54
N VAL A 230 10.23 -21.19 16.24
CA VAL A 230 10.77 -19.94 15.70
C VAL A 230 12.21 -19.80 16.17
N SER A 231 13.13 -19.63 15.22
CA SER A 231 14.50 -19.18 15.50
C SER A 231 14.57 -17.65 15.44
N GLU A 232 15.29 -17.05 16.38
CA GLU A 232 15.54 -15.62 16.46
C GLU A 232 17.03 -15.33 16.24
N GLU A 233 17.33 -14.43 15.30
CA GLU A 233 18.68 -13.96 15.02
C GLU A 233 18.70 -12.43 15.19
N LEU A 234 19.61 -11.94 16.05
CA LEU A 234 19.83 -10.52 16.28
C LEU A 234 21.16 -10.10 15.65
N MET A 235 21.15 -9.01 14.88
CA MET A 235 22.34 -8.49 14.19
C MET A 235 22.33 -6.95 14.16
N GLU A 236 23.51 -6.36 13.97
CA GLU A 236 23.67 -4.91 13.81
C GLU A 236 24.22 -4.61 12.42
N HIS A 237 23.63 -3.63 11.72
CA HIS A 237 24.10 -3.18 10.40
C HIS A 237 23.92 -1.66 10.28
N GLU A 238 25.01 -0.90 10.12
CA GLU A 238 24.96 0.57 9.95
C GLU A 238 24.07 1.32 10.98
N GLN A 239 24.22 0.96 12.26
CA GLN A 239 23.43 1.45 13.40
C GLN A 239 21.96 1.03 13.40
N TRP A 240 21.55 0.10 12.54
CA TRP A 240 20.27 -0.59 12.63
C TRP A 240 20.40 -1.82 13.52
N GLU A 241 19.55 -1.87 14.54
CA GLU A 241 19.28 -3.07 15.33
C GLU A 241 18.29 -3.92 14.54
N ILE A 242 18.73 -5.09 14.06
CA ILE A 242 17.93 -5.99 13.21
C ILE A 242 17.57 -7.23 14.00
N SER A 243 16.30 -7.62 13.96
CA SER A 243 15.80 -8.90 14.47
C SER A 243 15.11 -9.67 13.34
N LEU A 244 15.55 -10.91 13.14
CA LEU A 244 15.02 -11.86 12.18
C LEU A 244 14.35 -13.01 12.95
N LEU A 245 13.04 -13.19 12.74
CA LEU A 245 12.27 -14.32 13.25
C LEU A 245 11.93 -15.25 12.08
N LYS A 246 12.42 -16.49 12.12
CA LYS A 246 12.24 -17.48 11.03
C LYS A 246 11.52 -18.70 11.58
N SER A 247 10.47 -19.18 10.90
CA SER A 247 9.83 -20.44 11.29
C SER A 247 10.70 -21.63 10.91
N THR A 248 10.91 -22.55 11.85
CA THR A 248 11.69 -23.77 11.60
C THR A 248 10.91 -24.83 10.81
N GLY A 249 9.59 -24.68 10.71
CA GLY A 249 8.70 -25.57 9.94
C GLY A 249 8.32 -25.07 8.54
N ASP A 250 8.38 -23.75 8.30
CA ASP A 250 8.07 -23.14 7.00
C ASP A 250 9.09 -22.03 6.66
N PRO A 251 10.09 -22.30 5.79
CA PRO A 251 11.09 -21.31 5.39
C PRO A 251 10.53 -20.06 4.71
N LEU A 252 9.28 -20.09 4.21
CA LEU A 252 8.62 -18.91 3.64
C LEU A 252 7.99 -18.02 4.72
N LYS A 253 7.81 -18.53 5.94
CA LYS A 253 7.28 -17.76 7.08
C LYS A 253 8.42 -17.20 7.91
N GLN A 254 8.83 -15.99 7.55
CA GLN A 254 9.81 -15.18 8.26
C GLN A 254 9.30 -13.76 8.47
N LEU A 255 9.85 -13.08 9.47
CA LEU A 255 9.67 -11.66 9.77
C LEU A 255 11.04 -11.05 10.03
N ALA A 256 11.44 -10.14 9.16
CA ALA A 256 12.65 -9.34 9.29
C ALA A 256 12.24 -7.93 9.76
N THR A 257 12.92 -7.43 10.79
CA THR A 257 12.66 -6.10 11.36
C THR A 257 13.95 -5.36 11.63
N ALA A 258 13.95 -4.04 11.46
CA ALA A 258 15.07 -3.17 11.75
C ALA A 258 14.59 -1.90 12.47
N GLN A 259 15.30 -1.45 13.51
CA GLN A 259 15.07 -0.18 14.18
C GLN A 259 16.37 0.64 14.23
N ARG A 260 16.25 1.95 13.98
CA ARG A 260 17.32 2.92 14.23
C ARG A 260 16.74 4.19 14.84
N GLY A 261 16.87 4.30 16.17
CA GLY A 261 16.25 5.38 16.95
C GLY A 261 14.73 5.33 16.84
N SER A 262 14.15 6.24 16.05
CA SER A 262 12.70 6.31 15.81
C SER A 262 12.27 5.98 14.37
N THR A 263 13.21 5.53 13.52
CA THR A 263 12.92 4.97 12.18
C THR A 263 12.84 3.45 12.29
N TYR A 264 11.95 2.82 11.53
CA TYR A 264 11.80 1.37 11.47
C TYR A 264 11.64 0.86 10.04
N VAL A 265 12.01 -0.41 9.84
CA VAL A 265 11.67 -1.21 8.66
C VAL A 265 11.11 -2.57 9.12
N ILE A 266 10.03 -3.03 8.49
CA ILE A 266 9.38 -4.33 8.73
C ILE A 266 9.22 -5.03 7.37
N SER A 267 9.59 -6.30 7.25
CA SER A 267 9.45 -7.08 6.02
C SER A 267 9.19 -8.57 6.32
N ASN A 268 8.58 -9.29 5.39
CA ASN A 268 8.56 -10.76 5.40
C ASN A 268 9.72 -11.40 4.63
N ASP A 269 10.75 -10.64 4.26
CA ASP A 269 11.97 -11.16 3.65
C ASP A 269 13.23 -10.43 4.12
N GLU A 270 14.27 -11.19 4.46
CA GLU A 270 15.55 -10.67 4.94
C GLU A 270 16.28 -9.86 3.85
N ASN A 271 16.33 -10.35 2.61
CA ASN A 271 17.03 -9.68 1.53
C ASN A 271 16.32 -8.38 1.16
N ALA A 272 14.99 -8.39 1.15
CA ALA A 272 14.17 -7.22 0.93
C ALA A 272 14.37 -6.14 1.99
N LEU A 273 14.44 -6.52 3.27
CA LEU A 273 14.80 -5.61 4.34
C LEU A 273 16.19 -4.99 4.09
N MET A 274 17.20 -5.83 3.82
CA MET A 274 18.56 -5.36 3.59
C MET A 274 18.68 -4.44 2.37
N ASP A 275 17.90 -4.67 1.30
CA ASP A 275 17.82 -3.75 0.16
C ASP A 275 17.12 -2.43 0.50
N ILE A 276 16.04 -2.46 1.30
CA ILE A 276 15.37 -1.24 1.79
C ILE A 276 16.33 -0.40 2.64
N LEU A 277 17.21 -1.02 3.44
CA LEU A 277 18.18 -0.32 4.27
C LEU A 277 19.26 0.43 3.45
N LYS A 278 19.75 -0.15 2.34
CA LYS A 278 20.80 0.46 1.48
C LYS A 278 20.32 1.73 0.76
N LYS A 279 19.08 1.71 0.25
CA LYS A 279 18.44 2.82 -0.49
C LYS A 279 19.18 3.26 -1.78
N ASP A 280 19.76 2.31 -2.50
CA ASP A 280 20.65 2.55 -3.65
C ASP A 280 19.99 3.18 -4.90
N LYS A 281 18.66 3.25 -5.00
CA LYS A 281 17.94 3.82 -6.13
C LYS A 281 17.18 5.07 -5.70
N GLU A 282 17.24 6.09 -6.54
CA GLU A 282 16.45 7.32 -6.39
C GLU A 282 15.40 7.37 -7.52
N ILE A 283 14.13 7.53 -7.15
CA ILE A 283 13.02 7.76 -8.09
C ILE A 283 12.53 9.18 -7.81
N THR A 284 12.24 9.94 -8.87
CA THR A 284 11.64 11.27 -8.76
C THR A 284 10.21 11.19 -9.28
N PRO A 285 9.20 11.02 -8.41
CA PRO A 285 7.81 11.14 -8.83
C PRO A 285 7.55 12.53 -9.42
N PRO A 286 6.58 12.66 -10.35
CA PRO A 286 6.21 13.94 -10.90
C PRO A 286 5.87 14.94 -9.78
N THR A 287 6.20 16.20 -10.01
CA THR A 287 5.84 17.32 -9.15
C THR A 287 5.15 18.36 -9.99
N SER A 288 4.09 19.00 -9.45
CA SER A 288 3.48 20.09 -10.18
C SER A 288 4.50 21.21 -10.39
N SER A 289 4.67 21.66 -11.64
CA SER A 289 5.61 22.74 -12.00
C SER A 289 5.09 24.13 -11.59
N SER A 290 4.26 24.19 -10.57
CA SER A 290 3.46 25.35 -10.19
C SER A 290 4.23 26.30 -9.27
N LEU A 291 3.95 27.60 -9.37
CA LEU A 291 4.63 28.65 -8.57
C LEU A 291 4.24 28.63 -7.09
N THR A 292 3.20 27.87 -6.73
CA THR A 292 2.63 27.73 -5.40
C THR A 292 3.10 26.45 -4.74
N LYS A 293 3.64 26.54 -3.52
CA LYS A 293 4.08 25.37 -2.75
C LYS A 293 2.89 24.51 -2.31
N GLY A 294 2.67 23.40 -3.00
CA GLY A 294 1.80 22.32 -2.53
C GLY A 294 2.45 21.47 -1.45
N TYR A 295 1.64 20.68 -0.73
CA TYR A 295 2.09 19.63 0.17
C TYR A 295 1.94 18.28 -0.51
N LYS A 296 3.02 17.50 -0.64
CA LYS A 296 2.95 16.17 -1.25
C LYS A 296 2.41 15.16 -0.22
N LEU A 297 1.19 14.68 -0.44
CA LEU A 297 0.45 13.78 0.45
C LEU A 297 0.80 12.31 0.21
N ALA A 298 0.92 11.92 -1.06
CA ALA A 298 1.29 10.58 -1.48
C ALA A 298 2.09 10.64 -2.78
N ASP A 299 2.91 9.62 -3.02
CA ASP A 299 3.52 9.35 -4.32
C ASP A 299 3.91 7.89 -4.45
N GLY A 300 4.37 7.50 -5.64
CA GLY A 300 4.82 6.13 -5.85
C GLY A 300 5.32 5.84 -7.26
N ALA A 301 5.69 4.58 -7.44
CA ALA A 301 6.10 3.97 -8.69
C ALA A 301 5.45 2.59 -8.82
N ILE A 302 4.91 2.27 -9.99
CA ILE A 302 4.13 1.06 -10.26
C ILE A 302 4.62 0.43 -11.57
N ASP A 303 4.94 -0.86 -11.53
CA ASP A 303 5.13 -1.72 -12.70
C ASP A 303 3.82 -2.48 -12.95
N LYS A 304 3.01 -1.99 -13.90
CA LYS A 304 1.69 -2.52 -14.22
C LYS A 304 1.76 -3.98 -14.65
N VAL A 305 2.81 -4.38 -15.37
CA VAL A 305 2.93 -5.76 -15.90
C VAL A 305 3.11 -6.76 -14.75
N ALA A 306 4.01 -6.45 -13.82
CA ALA A 306 4.18 -7.25 -12.61
C ALA A 306 2.95 -7.17 -11.67
N LEU A 307 2.30 -6.00 -11.57
CA LEU A 307 1.04 -5.82 -10.84
C LEU A 307 -0.05 -6.78 -11.37
N ALA A 308 -0.26 -6.79 -12.69
CA ALA A 308 -1.31 -7.50 -13.40
C ALA A 308 -1.27 -9.01 -13.20
N GLU A 309 -0.08 -9.62 -13.14
CA GLU A 309 0.06 -11.06 -12.86
C GLU A 309 -0.38 -11.44 -11.44
N ILE A 310 -0.28 -10.50 -10.48
CA ILE A 310 -0.63 -10.76 -9.08
C ILE A 310 -2.14 -10.58 -8.85
N ILE A 311 -2.77 -9.54 -9.42
CA ILE A 311 -4.24 -9.37 -9.38
C ILE A 311 -5.01 -10.21 -10.41
N LYS A 312 -4.34 -11.11 -11.14
CA LYS A 312 -4.91 -11.91 -12.24
C LYS A 312 -6.25 -12.57 -11.89
N GLY A 313 -7.33 -12.04 -12.46
CA GLY A 313 -8.72 -12.44 -12.21
C GLY A 313 -9.55 -11.45 -11.37
N SER A 314 -8.98 -10.32 -10.96
CA SER A 314 -9.69 -9.18 -10.37
C SER A 314 -10.28 -8.28 -11.46
N ALA A 315 -11.46 -7.68 -11.19
CA ALA A 315 -12.05 -6.67 -12.07
C ALA A 315 -11.16 -5.42 -12.26
N ILE A 316 -10.30 -5.12 -11.27
CA ILE A 316 -9.36 -3.98 -11.28
C ILE A 316 -8.39 -4.01 -12.48
N LEU A 317 -8.16 -5.19 -13.09
CA LEU A 317 -7.34 -5.31 -14.30
C LEU A 317 -7.89 -4.54 -15.51
N GLU A 318 -9.20 -4.40 -15.62
CA GLU A 318 -9.80 -3.74 -16.79
C GLU A 318 -9.47 -2.24 -16.80
N ASP A 319 -9.57 -1.57 -15.65
CA ASP A 319 -9.28 -0.14 -15.51
C ASP A 319 -7.76 0.17 -15.61
N LEU A 320 -6.89 -0.76 -15.19
CA LEU A 320 -5.43 -0.59 -15.32
C LEU A 320 -4.94 -0.59 -16.77
N ASN A 321 -5.70 -1.11 -17.72
CA ASN A 321 -5.29 -1.12 -19.13
C ASN A 321 -5.07 0.28 -19.72
N LEU A 322 -5.68 1.31 -19.12
CA LEU A 322 -5.57 2.71 -19.53
C LEU A 322 -4.26 3.39 -19.10
N LEU A 323 -3.48 2.77 -18.20
CA LEU A 323 -2.22 3.33 -17.68
C LEU A 323 -0.99 2.79 -18.43
N PRO A 324 0.18 3.46 -18.38
CA PRO A 324 1.43 2.94 -18.93
C PRO A 324 1.86 1.59 -18.34
N GLU A 325 2.81 0.90 -18.98
CA GLU A 325 3.40 -0.35 -18.43
C GLU A 325 4.16 -0.13 -17.13
N LYS A 326 4.82 1.02 -17.00
CA LYS A 326 5.44 1.51 -15.77
C LYS A 326 5.14 2.99 -15.68
N PHE A 327 4.70 3.44 -14.51
CA PHE A 327 4.42 4.84 -14.26
C PHE A 327 4.78 5.22 -12.83
N THR A 328 5.02 6.50 -12.64
CA THR A 328 5.13 7.16 -11.35
C THR A 328 3.93 8.07 -11.16
N PHE A 329 3.60 8.37 -9.91
CA PHE A 329 2.50 9.29 -9.61
C PHE A 329 2.79 10.11 -8.37
N SER A 330 2.10 11.24 -8.24
CA SER A 330 2.06 12.04 -7.02
C SER A 330 0.67 12.60 -6.75
N VAL A 331 0.41 12.88 -5.47
CA VAL A 331 -0.80 13.52 -4.96
C VAL A 331 -0.38 14.72 -4.14
N GLU A 332 -0.69 15.93 -4.61
CA GLU A 332 -0.29 17.20 -4.01
C GLU A 332 -1.51 18.02 -3.58
N GLN A 333 -1.51 18.56 -2.36
CA GLN A 333 -2.54 19.48 -1.87
C GLN A 333 -2.09 20.93 -2.03
N MET A 334 -2.92 21.73 -2.69
CA MET A 334 -2.66 23.11 -3.09
C MET A 334 -3.78 24.03 -2.63
N GLY A 335 -3.85 24.27 -1.31
CA GLY A 335 -4.96 25.01 -0.71
C GLY A 335 -6.24 24.19 -0.75
N GLU A 336 -7.22 24.64 -1.55
CA GLU A 336 -8.53 23.98 -1.76
C GLU A 336 -8.56 23.10 -3.02
N VAL A 337 -7.40 22.85 -3.64
CA VAL A 337 -7.27 21.95 -4.79
C VAL A 337 -6.38 20.78 -4.42
N SER A 338 -6.81 19.58 -4.74
CA SER A 338 -5.94 18.40 -4.79
C SER A 338 -5.56 18.12 -6.24
N LEU A 339 -4.30 17.81 -6.48
CA LEU A 339 -3.75 17.52 -7.80
C LEU A 339 -3.13 16.13 -7.81
N ILE A 340 -3.58 15.27 -8.72
CA ILE A 340 -2.95 13.99 -9.01
C ILE A 340 -2.21 14.12 -10.34
N THR A 341 -0.95 13.71 -10.34
CA THR A 341 -0.09 13.71 -11.53
C THR A 341 0.42 12.30 -11.79
N ILE A 342 0.35 11.85 -13.04
CA ILE A 342 0.84 10.54 -13.50
C ILE A 342 1.81 10.77 -14.68
N GLU A 343 2.96 10.09 -14.61
CA GLU A 343 4.06 10.08 -15.59
C GLU A 343 4.54 8.63 -15.79
#